data_AF-A0A7X0C6L3-F1
#
_entry.id   AF-A0A7X0C6L3-F1
#
_cell.length_a   1.000
_cell.length_b   1.000
_cell.length_c   1.000
_cell.angle_alpha   90.00
_cell.angle_beta   90.00
_cell.angle_gamma   90.00
#
_symmetry.space_group_name_H-M   'P 1'
#
loop_
_entity.id
_entity.type
_entity.pdbx_description
1 polymer ?
#
loop_
_entity_poly.entity_id
_entity_poly.type
_entity_poly.pdbx_seq_one_letter_code
_entity_poly.pdbx_strand_id
1 'polypeptide(L)'
;MSDPTNDATGDPTNHATGDPVGGRSDGPARGPVLAGAIRLPDGSRVRGRGLRRPLPGGPVPGFGLYLGSGRLRRRHEGGLHWPHAWVDWPDFLLPRDRDLAVREIGALYERARAGEAVEVACGGGVGRTGTVLACLAVLSGLDAADAVAWTRAHHHPRAVETPWQRRWVAAFPRG
;
A
#
# COMPACT_ATOMS: atom_id res chain seq x y z
N MET A 1 -61.35 31.69 -49.06
CA MET A 1 -60.45 32.50 -49.91
C MET A 1 -59.03 32.14 -49.54
N SER A 2 -58.39 31.38 -50.45
CA SER A 2 -56.94 31.25 -50.69
C SER A 2 -56.01 30.72 -49.57
N ASP A 3 -55.78 29.39 -49.54
CA ASP A 3 -54.64 28.64 -50.11
C ASP A 3 -53.18 29.22 -50.03
N PRO A 4 -52.10 28.42 -50.20
CA PRO A 4 -51.35 27.70 -49.15
C PRO A 4 -49.80 27.81 -49.34
N THR A 5 -49.01 26.81 -48.87
CA THR A 5 -47.62 26.42 -49.32
C THR A 5 -46.46 27.40 -49.00
N ASN A 6 -45.18 27.03 -48.96
CA ASN A 6 -44.37 25.85 -48.63
C ASN A 6 -42.89 26.34 -48.77
N ASP A 7 -41.97 25.64 -48.10
CA ASP A 7 -40.55 25.44 -48.41
C ASP A 7 -39.59 26.54 -48.90
N ALA A 8 -38.47 26.57 -48.16
CA ALA A 8 -37.08 26.38 -48.60
C ALA A 8 -36.31 27.48 -49.35
N THR A 9 -34.99 27.48 -49.05
CA THR A 9 -33.79 27.95 -49.79
C THR A 9 -33.07 29.09 -49.04
N GLY A 10 -31.79 29.05 -48.67
CA GLY A 10 -30.68 28.14 -48.96
C GLY A 10 -29.38 28.58 -48.25
N ASP A 11 -28.38 27.69 -48.33
CA ASP A 11 -26.94 27.66 -47.95
C ASP A 11 -26.11 28.94 -48.28
N PRO A 12 -24.79 29.11 -47.98
CA PRO A 12 -23.79 28.21 -47.34
C PRO A 12 -22.80 28.89 -46.34
N THR A 13 -21.98 28.12 -45.61
CA THR A 13 -20.50 28.21 -45.64
C THR A 13 -19.81 27.29 -44.62
N ASN A 14 -18.82 26.59 -45.16
CA ASN A 14 -17.86 25.70 -44.50
C ASN A 14 -16.76 26.50 -43.80
N HIS A 15 -16.49 26.23 -42.51
CA HIS A 15 -15.20 26.49 -41.89
C HIS A 15 -14.84 25.35 -40.93
N ALA A 16 -13.91 24.52 -41.39
CA ALA A 16 -13.08 23.70 -40.53
C ALA A 16 -12.36 24.57 -39.48
N THR A 17 -12.14 24.05 -38.27
CA THR A 17 -10.85 24.02 -37.57
C THR A 17 -11.04 23.46 -36.15
N GLY A 18 -10.34 22.38 -35.83
CA GLY A 18 -9.79 22.15 -34.48
C GLY A 18 -10.58 21.23 -33.56
N ASP A 19 -10.19 19.96 -33.54
CA ASP A 19 -10.20 19.18 -32.30
C ASP A 19 -9.31 19.87 -31.24
N PRO A 20 -9.73 19.92 -29.96
CA PRO A 20 -8.79 19.82 -28.88
C PRO A 20 -8.85 18.41 -28.28
N VAL A 21 -7.76 17.68 -28.52
CA VAL A 21 -7.29 16.54 -27.73
C VAL A 21 -7.32 16.94 -26.25
N GLY A 22 -8.29 16.42 -25.52
CA GLY A 22 -8.37 16.49 -24.06
C GLY A 22 -7.99 15.15 -23.46
N GLY A 23 -6.71 14.79 -23.55
CA GLY A 23 -6.16 13.64 -22.84
C GLY A 23 -6.40 13.79 -21.34
N ARG A 24 -7.25 12.93 -20.77
CA ARG A 24 -7.22 12.68 -19.34
C ARG A 24 -6.20 11.60 -19.10
N SER A 25 -5.19 11.95 -18.32
CA SER A 25 -4.21 11.05 -17.75
C SER A 25 -4.91 9.91 -17.00
N ASP A 26 -5.01 8.74 -17.63
CA ASP A 26 -5.21 7.47 -16.91
C ASP A 26 -3.90 7.12 -16.21
N GLY A 27 -3.60 7.87 -15.14
CA GLY A 27 -2.71 7.37 -14.10
C GLY A 27 -3.32 6.08 -13.54
N PRO A 28 -2.52 5.11 -13.09
CA PRO A 28 -3.04 3.84 -12.59
C PRO A 28 -4.14 4.11 -11.57
N ALA A 29 -5.31 3.50 -11.79
CA ALA A 29 -6.47 3.65 -10.93
C ALA A 29 -6.05 3.34 -9.49
N ARG A 30 -6.02 4.38 -8.64
CA ARG A 30 -5.56 4.24 -7.26
C ARG A 30 -6.55 3.36 -6.51
N GLY A 31 -6.06 2.26 -5.94
CA GLY A 31 -6.89 1.35 -5.15
C GLY A 31 -7.54 2.04 -3.94
N PRO A 32 -8.56 1.41 -3.35
CA PRO A 32 -9.27 2.01 -2.22
C PRO A 32 -8.34 2.21 -1.02
N VAL A 33 -8.59 3.26 -0.23
CA VAL A 33 -7.77 3.54 0.96
C VAL A 33 -8.22 2.66 2.12
N LEU A 34 -7.32 1.83 2.62
CA LEU A 34 -7.58 1.00 3.79
C LEU A 34 -7.74 1.85 5.05
N ALA A 35 -8.76 1.56 5.87
CA ALA A 35 -8.94 2.22 7.16
C ALA A 35 -7.70 2.03 8.05
N GLY A 36 -7.15 3.12 8.59
CA GLY A 36 -5.92 3.11 9.39
C GLY A 36 -4.62 3.00 8.57
N ALA A 37 -4.67 3.21 7.25
CA ALA A 37 -3.46 3.32 6.43
C ALA A 37 -2.68 4.59 6.78
N ILE A 38 -1.36 4.46 6.88
CA ILE A 38 -0.43 5.58 7.02
C ILE A 38 0.11 5.97 5.64
N ARG A 39 0.53 7.23 5.50
CA ARG A 39 1.26 7.70 4.31
C ARG A 39 2.74 7.55 4.57
N LEU A 40 3.45 6.87 3.68
CA LEU A 40 4.91 6.85 3.64
C LEU A 40 5.44 8.23 3.18
N PRO A 41 6.72 8.55 3.45
CA PRO A 41 7.39 9.78 3.02
C PRO A 41 7.16 10.19 1.55
N ASP A 42 7.12 9.22 0.63
CA ASP A 42 6.86 9.44 -0.81
C ASP A 42 5.38 9.62 -1.17
N GLY A 43 4.48 9.58 -0.18
CA GLY A 43 3.04 9.71 -0.33
C GLY A 43 2.29 8.41 -0.65
N SER A 44 2.99 7.29 -0.89
CA SER A 44 2.38 5.96 -0.99
C SER A 44 1.75 5.54 0.34
N ARG A 45 0.85 4.55 0.32
CA ARG A 45 0.02 4.20 1.49
C ARG A 45 0.14 2.73 1.84
N VAL A 46 0.20 2.45 3.14
CA VAL A 46 0.24 1.08 3.69
C VAL A 46 -0.54 1.02 4.99
N ARG A 47 -1.29 -0.06 5.20
CA ARG A 47 -1.92 -0.35 6.50
C ARG A 47 -1.04 -1.27 7.34
N GLY A 48 -0.66 -0.84 8.53
CA GLY A 48 -0.09 -1.70 9.56
C GLY A 48 -1.18 -2.27 10.47
N ARG A 49 -1.17 -3.59 10.75
CA ARG A 49 -2.18 -4.20 11.63
C ARG A 49 -1.64 -5.30 12.55
N GLY A 50 -2.36 -5.56 13.63
CA GLY A 50 -2.22 -6.76 14.45
C GLY A 50 -3.32 -7.78 14.16
N LEU A 51 -2.96 -9.01 13.76
CA LEU A 51 -3.90 -10.08 13.40
C LEU A 51 -4.82 -10.52 14.55
N ARG A 52 -4.40 -10.30 15.80
CA ARG A 52 -5.24 -10.57 16.99
C ARG A 52 -6.35 -9.54 17.19
N ARG A 53 -6.33 -8.42 16.47
CA ARG A 53 -7.40 -7.43 16.48
C ARG A 53 -8.38 -7.73 15.34
N PRO A 54 -9.68 -7.43 15.52
CA PRO A 54 -10.66 -7.54 14.44
C PRO A 54 -10.19 -6.81 13.17
N LEU A 55 -10.61 -7.30 12.01
CA LEU A 55 -10.38 -6.61 10.75
C LEU A 55 -11.11 -5.25 10.80
N PRO A 56 -10.44 -4.11 10.52
CA PRO A 56 -11.12 -2.84 10.41
C PRO A 56 -12.18 -2.89 9.31
N GLY A 57 -13.31 -2.21 9.52
CA GLY A 57 -14.33 -2.06 8.49
C GLY A 57 -13.81 -1.30 7.26
N GLY A 58 -14.60 -1.33 6.19
CA GLY A 58 -14.26 -0.68 4.92
C GLY A 58 -13.57 -1.64 3.93
N PRO A 59 -12.79 -1.11 2.98
CA PRO A 59 -12.20 -1.92 1.92
C PRO A 59 -11.19 -2.94 2.47
N VAL A 60 -11.15 -4.11 1.81
CA VAL A 60 -10.15 -5.14 2.05
C VAL A 60 -8.86 -4.86 1.26
N PRO A 61 -7.71 -5.39 1.68
CA PRO A 61 -6.46 -5.25 0.94
C PRO A 61 -6.54 -5.88 -0.46
N GLY A 62 -5.87 -5.27 -1.43
CA GLY A 62 -5.49 -5.92 -2.69
C GLY A 62 -4.34 -6.90 -2.49
N PHE A 63 -3.42 -6.59 -1.57
CA PHE A 63 -2.33 -7.47 -1.18
C PHE A 63 -1.99 -7.35 0.31
N GLY A 64 -1.63 -8.48 0.94
CA GLY A 64 -1.18 -8.54 2.34
C GLY A 64 0.19 -9.21 2.52
N LEU A 65 1.06 -8.63 3.34
CA LEU A 65 2.27 -9.27 3.83
C LEU A 65 2.12 -9.66 5.31
N TYR A 66 2.17 -10.95 5.61
CA TYR A 66 1.92 -11.47 6.95
C TYR A 66 3.17 -12.06 7.59
N LEU A 67 3.42 -11.65 8.85
CA LEU A 67 4.65 -11.91 9.57
C LEU A 67 4.35 -12.79 10.78
N GLY A 68 4.78 -14.04 10.76
CA GLY A 68 4.51 -14.93 11.89
C GLY A 68 4.98 -16.35 11.73
N SER A 69 4.99 -17.05 12.86
CA SER A 69 5.27 -18.48 12.88
C SER A 69 4.15 -19.28 12.22
N GLY A 70 4.42 -20.54 11.89
CA GLY A 70 3.42 -21.46 11.35
C GLY A 70 2.16 -21.60 12.22
N ARG A 71 2.25 -21.42 13.55
CA ARG A 71 1.08 -21.41 14.44
C ARG A 71 0.18 -20.19 14.17
N LEU A 72 0.77 -19.01 14.01
CA LEU A 72 0.01 -17.80 13.72
C LEU A 72 -0.62 -17.89 12.33
N ARG A 73 0.14 -18.40 11.34
CA ARG A 73 -0.37 -18.66 10.00
C ARG A 73 -1.60 -19.56 10.02
N ARG A 74 -1.50 -20.77 10.60
CA ARG A 74 -2.63 -21.70 10.69
C ARG A 74 -3.89 -21.11 11.34
N ARG A 75 -3.72 -20.20 12.31
CA ARG A 75 -4.85 -19.54 12.98
C ARG A 75 -5.58 -18.53 12.09
N HIS A 76 -4.86 -17.85 11.20
CA HIS A 76 -5.39 -16.67 10.51
C HIS A 76 -5.55 -16.87 8.99
N GLU A 77 -4.84 -17.81 8.36
CA GLU A 77 -4.87 -18.06 6.90
C GLU A 77 -6.30 -18.10 6.35
N GLY A 78 -7.19 -18.85 7.01
CA GLY A 78 -8.55 -19.07 6.52
C GLY A 78 -9.43 -17.82 6.44
N GLY A 79 -9.05 -16.71 7.08
CA GLY A 79 -9.77 -15.43 7.00
C GLY A 79 -9.16 -14.41 6.04
N LEU A 80 -8.10 -14.79 5.31
CA LEU A 80 -7.36 -13.91 4.40
C LEU A 80 -7.74 -14.24 2.96
N HIS A 81 -8.88 -13.70 2.50
CA HIS A 81 -9.46 -14.02 1.19
C HIS A 81 -8.89 -13.19 0.02
N TRP A 82 -7.83 -12.43 0.25
CA TRP A 82 -7.14 -11.61 -0.77
C TRP A 82 -5.72 -12.14 -1.02
N PRO A 83 -5.09 -11.79 -2.15
CA PRO A 83 -3.70 -12.14 -2.42
C PRO A 83 -2.75 -11.78 -1.26
N HIS A 84 -1.89 -12.71 -0.86
CA HIS A 84 -0.99 -12.46 0.24
C HIS A 84 0.25 -13.37 0.25
N ALA A 85 1.27 -12.93 0.96
CA ALA A 85 2.48 -13.69 1.25
C ALA A 85 2.69 -13.82 2.77
N TRP A 86 3.39 -14.89 3.17
CA TRP A 86 3.82 -15.11 4.55
C TRP A 86 5.33 -15.16 4.65
N VAL A 87 5.87 -14.46 5.65
CA VAL A 87 7.28 -14.57 6.05
C VAL A 87 7.34 -15.21 7.44
N ASP A 88 8.10 -16.31 7.56
CA ASP A 88 8.35 -16.92 8.86
C ASP A 88 9.21 -15.99 9.71
N TRP A 89 8.54 -15.33 10.64
CA TRP A 89 9.11 -14.30 11.47
C TRP A 89 8.71 -14.56 12.93
N PRO A 90 9.56 -15.28 13.69
CA PRO A 90 9.33 -15.55 15.10
C PRO A 90 9.19 -14.26 15.91
N ASP A 91 8.43 -14.35 17.01
CA ASP A 91 8.16 -13.15 17.80
C ASP A 91 9.43 -12.59 18.43
N PHE A 92 9.49 -11.25 18.53
CA PHE A 92 10.66 -10.49 18.98
C PHE A 92 11.95 -10.70 18.19
N LEU A 93 12.00 -11.56 17.17
CA LEU A 93 13.22 -11.91 16.43
C LEU A 93 13.29 -11.23 15.05
N LEU A 94 14.24 -11.67 14.23
CA LEU A 94 14.40 -11.38 12.80
C LEU A 94 13.74 -12.49 11.96
N PRO A 95 13.47 -12.26 10.66
CA PRO A 95 12.91 -13.31 9.80
C PRO A 95 13.90 -14.46 9.67
N ARG A 96 13.38 -15.69 9.54
CA ARG A 96 14.23 -16.88 9.36
C ARG A 96 14.94 -16.88 8.02
N ASP A 97 14.23 -16.49 6.97
CA ASP A 97 14.78 -16.23 5.65
C ASP A 97 14.83 -14.72 5.43
N ARG A 98 16.05 -14.18 5.48
CA ARG A 98 16.32 -12.75 5.36
C ARG A 98 16.15 -12.25 3.94
N ASP A 99 16.56 -13.03 2.96
CA ASP A 99 16.51 -12.63 1.55
C ASP A 99 15.06 -12.66 1.05
N LEU A 100 14.29 -13.68 1.46
CA LEU A 100 12.85 -13.69 1.23
C LEU A 100 12.17 -12.47 1.86
N ALA A 101 12.50 -12.14 3.11
CA ALA A 101 11.91 -10.98 3.77
C ALA A 101 12.24 -9.68 3.03
N VAL A 102 13.48 -9.47 2.58
CA VAL A 102 13.86 -8.29 1.78
C VAL A 102 13.05 -8.23 0.48
N ARG A 103 12.96 -9.35 -0.25
CA ARG A 103 12.19 -9.42 -1.51
C ARG A 103 10.71 -9.11 -1.30
N GLU A 104 10.08 -9.71 -0.30
CA GLU A 104 8.64 -9.52 -0.03
C GLU A 104 8.33 -8.11 0.49
N ILE A 105 9.24 -7.50 1.27
CA ILE A 105 9.10 -6.10 1.71
C ILE A 105 9.24 -5.15 0.50
N GLY A 106 10.18 -5.41 -0.41
CA GLY A 106 10.32 -4.66 -1.66
C GLY A 106 9.09 -4.80 -2.55
N ALA A 107 8.57 -6.01 -2.74
CA ALA A 107 7.36 -6.26 -3.51
C ALA A 107 6.13 -5.55 -2.89
N LEU A 108 6.01 -5.53 -1.57
CA LEU A 108 4.97 -4.78 -0.86
C LEU A 108 5.08 -3.28 -1.14
N TYR A 109 6.30 -2.74 -1.14
CA TYR A 109 6.55 -1.32 -1.43
C TYR A 109 6.19 -0.94 -2.86
N GLU A 110 6.60 -1.73 -3.85
CA GLU A 110 6.28 -1.47 -5.27
C GLU A 110 4.77 -1.47 -5.52
N ARG A 111 4.04 -2.40 -4.89
CA ARG A 111 2.57 -2.42 -4.91
C ARG A 111 1.97 -1.16 -4.29
N ALA A 112 2.49 -0.71 -3.14
CA ALA A 112 2.05 0.53 -2.50
C ALA A 112 2.27 1.75 -3.41
N ARG A 113 3.43 1.82 -4.08
CA ARG A 113 3.77 2.90 -5.03
C ARG A 113 2.86 2.89 -6.26
N ALA A 114 2.53 1.71 -6.77
CA ALA A 114 1.57 1.53 -7.87
C ALA A 114 0.11 1.89 -7.47
N GLY A 115 -0.13 2.20 -6.19
CA GLY A 115 -1.43 2.60 -5.68
C GLY A 115 -2.32 1.44 -5.23
N GLU A 116 -1.78 0.23 -5.12
CA GLU A 116 -2.51 -0.92 -4.60
C GLU A 116 -2.81 -0.74 -3.10
N ALA A 117 -3.98 -1.21 -2.67
CA ALA A 117 -4.39 -1.18 -1.27
C ALA A 117 -3.64 -2.26 -0.46
N VAL A 118 -2.46 -1.94 0.08
CA VAL A 118 -1.60 -2.93 0.73
C VAL A 118 -1.67 -2.94 2.27
N GLU A 119 -1.55 -4.13 2.86
CA GLU A 119 -1.45 -4.35 4.31
C GLU A 119 -0.16 -5.08 4.69
N VAL A 120 0.41 -4.74 5.85
CA VAL A 120 1.36 -5.58 6.58
C VAL A 120 0.84 -5.89 7.99
N ALA A 121 0.89 -7.16 8.41
CA ALA A 121 0.43 -7.53 9.74
C ALA A 121 1.22 -8.65 10.41
N CYS A 122 1.34 -8.57 11.73
CA CYS A 122 1.85 -9.62 12.60
C CYS A 122 0.86 -9.89 13.73
N GLY A 123 1.18 -10.78 14.68
CA GLY A 123 0.24 -11.10 15.76
C GLY A 123 -0.17 -9.89 16.61
N GLY A 124 0.76 -9.01 16.97
CA GLY A 124 0.49 -7.82 17.80
C GLY A 124 0.34 -6.51 17.04
N GLY A 125 0.86 -6.44 15.81
CA GLY A 125 0.90 -5.18 15.06
C GLY A 125 1.89 -4.15 15.58
N VAL A 126 2.90 -4.55 16.36
CA VAL A 126 3.85 -3.62 17.01
C VAL A 126 5.28 -3.83 16.53
N GLY A 127 5.98 -4.89 16.95
CA GLY A 127 7.39 -5.10 16.61
C GLY A 127 7.63 -5.45 15.16
N ARG A 128 7.20 -6.64 14.72
CA ARG A 128 7.44 -7.13 13.34
C ARG A 128 6.77 -6.23 12.29
N THR A 129 5.51 -5.87 12.50
CA THR A 129 4.80 -4.90 11.66
C THR A 129 5.53 -3.56 11.62
N GLY A 130 5.90 -3.00 12.78
CA GLY A 130 6.67 -1.75 12.82
C GLY A 130 8.05 -1.87 12.18
N THR A 131 8.69 -3.02 12.24
CA THR A 131 9.99 -3.27 11.58
C THR A 131 9.82 -3.18 10.07
N VAL A 132 8.79 -3.82 9.50
CA VAL A 132 8.51 -3.70 8.06
C VAL A 132 8.13 -2.27 7.69
N LEU A 133 7.26 -1.60 8.45
CA LEU A 133 6.90 -0.20 8.18
C LEU A 133 8.11 0.74 8.19
N ALA A 134 9.07 0.52 9.08
CA ALA A 134 10.32 1.27 9.10
C ALA A 134 11.19 0.98 7.86
N CYS A 135 11.26 -0.27 7.41
CA CYS A 135 11.93 -0.63 6.15
C CYS A 135 11.25 0.04 4.94
N LEU A 136 9.91 0.08 4.89
CA LEU A 136 9.17 0.80 3.85
C LEU A 136 9.44 2.30 3.88
N ALA A 137 9.56 2.90 5.07
CA ALA A 137 9.94 4.31 5.21
C ALA A 137 11.33 4.57 4.60
N VAL A 138 12.30 3.68 4.83
CA VAL A 138 13.63 3.74 4.21
C VAL A 138 13.54 3.65 2.69
N LEU A 139 12.80 2.67 2.16
CA LEU A 139 12.59 2.53 0.71
C LEU A 139 11.89 3.75 0.09
N SER A 140 11.04 4.44 0.85
CA SER A 140 10.38 5.69 0.43
C SER A 140 11.25 6.94 0.54
N GLY A 141 12.54 6.80 0.85
CA GLY A 141 13.52 7.88 0.83
C GLY A 141 13.85 8.50 2.18
N LEU A 142 13.34 7.95 3.30
CA LEU A 142 13.73 8.39 4.63
C LEU A 142 15.10 7.83 5.04
N ASP A 143 15.88 8.59 5.79
CA ASP A 143 17.11 8.04 6.37
C ASP A 143 16.79 6.88 7.34
N ALA A 144 17.64 5.85 7.32
CA ALA A 144 17.48 4.69 8.19
C ALA A 144 17.64 5.05 9.68
N ALA A 145 18.40 6.11 9.99
CA ALA A 145 18.51 6.66 11.35
C ALA A 145 17.16 7.20 11.87
N ASP A 146 16.33 7.76 10.98
CA ASP A 146 15.05 8.38 11.34
C ASP A 146 13.86 7.42 11.24
N ALA A 147 13.99 6.34 10.47
CA ALA A 147 12.90 5.42 10.15
C ALA A 147 12.19 4.83 11.37
N VAL A 148 12.91 4.52 12.45
CA VAL A 148 12.32 4.01 13.68
C VAL A 148 11.50 5.08 14.41
N ALA A 149 12.04 6.29 14.53
CA ALA A 149 11.36 7.41 15.17
C ALA A 149 10.09 7.78 14.39
N TRP A 150 10.22 7.87 13.07
CA TRP A 150 9.10 8.10 12.16
C TRP A 150 8.01 7.03 12.33
N THR A 151 8.38 5.75 12.32
CA THR A 151 7.40 4.66 12.49
C THR A 151 6.70 4.73 13.84
N ARG A 152 7.40 5.12 14.90
CA ARG A 152 6.78 5.27 16.22
C ARG A 152 5.77 6.38 16.30
N ALA A 153 6.03 7.49 15.60
CA ALA A 153 5.11 8.61 15.51
C ALA A 153 3.87 8.30 14.66
N HIS A 154 4.01 7.55 13.57
CA HIS A 154 2.93 7.34 12.60
C HIS A 154 2.13 6.05 12.81
N HIS A 155 2.71 5.03 13.45
CA HIS A 155 2.07 3.71 13.60
C HIS A 155 1.81 3.34 15.06
N HIS A 156 2.87 3.23 15.87
CA HIS A 156 2.74 2.83 17.27
C HIS A 156 3.96 3.25 18.09
N PRO A 157 3.81 3.87 19.28
CA PRO A 157 4.94 4.41 20.05
C PRO A 157 5.99 3.37 20.46
N ARG A 158 5.60 2.08 20.52
CA ARG A 158 6.50 0.94 20.80
C ARG A 158 6.94 0.15 19.56
N ALA A 159 6.73 0.67 18.36
CA ALA A 159 7.17 0.02 17.13
C ALA A 159 8.69 -0.25 17.15
N VAL A 160 9.09 -1.34 16.48
CA VAL A 160 10.48 -1.83 16.44
C VAL A 160 10.98 -2.12 17.86
N GLU A 161 10.54 -3.27 18.38
CA GLU A 161 10.59 -3.59 19.80
C GLU A 161 12.02 -3.88 20.26
N THR A 162 12.83 -4.55 19.44
CA THR A 162 14.12 -5.08 19.87
C THR A 162 15.33 -4.37 19.24
N PRO A 163 16.51 -4.41 19.90
CA PRO A 163 17.73 -3.82 19.33
C PRO A 163 18.14 -4.41 17.98
N TRP A 164 17.95 -5.71 17.76
CA TRP A 164 18.30 -6.32 16.47
C TRP A 164 17.29 -5.98 15.37
N GLN A 165 16.02 -5.73 15.68
CA GLN A 165 15.09 -5.15 14.71
C GLN A 165 15.51 -3.73 14.32
N ARG A 166 15.98 -2.91 15.27
CA ARG A 166 16.55 -1.59 14.97
C ARG A 166 17.77 -1.68 14.05
N ARG A 167 18.70 -2.61 14.33
CA ARG A 167 19.86 -2.85 13.46
C ARG A 167 19.46 -3.35 12.07
N TRP A 168 18.43 -4.19 11.99
CA TRP A 168 17.89 -4.66 10.71
C TRP A 168 17.37 -3.51 9.85
N VAL A 169 16.59 -2.58 10.44
CA VAL A 169 16.13 -1.37 9.74
C VAL A 169 17.32 -0.52 9.28
N ALA A 170 18.32 -0.30 10.15
CA ALA A 170 19.50 0.50 9.83
C ALA A 170 20.31 -0.08 8.64
N ALA A 171 20.31 -1.41 8.48
CA ALA A 171 21.03 -2.11 7.43
C ALA A 171 20.13 -2.53 6.25
N PHE A 172 18.88 -2.06 6.19
CA PHE A 172 17.94 -2.50 5.17
C PHE A 172 18.35 -1.97 3.77
N PRO A 173 18.38 -2.82 2.72
CA PRO A 173 18.74 -2.39 1.38
C PRO A 173 17.81 -1.31 0.84
N ARG A 174 18.35 -0.29 0.18
CA ARG A 174 17.59 0.86 -0.36
C ARG A 174 17.07 0.68 -1.79
N GLY A 175 17.40 -0.45 -2.43
CA GLY A 175 17.16 -0.68 -3.87
C GLY A 175 18.40 -0.38 -4.69
#